data_AF-A0A832YI86-F1
#
_entry.id   AF-A0A832YI86-F1
#
_cell.length_a   1.000
_cell.length_b   1.000
_cell.length_c   1.000
_cell.angle_alpha   90.00
_cell.angle_beta   90.00
_cell.angle_gamma   90.00
#
_symmetry.space_group_name_H-M   'P 1'
#
loop_
_entity.id
_entity.type
_entity.pdbx_description
1 polymer ?
#
loop_
_entity_poly.entity_id
_entity_poly.type
_entity_poly.pdbx_seq_one_letter_code
_entity_poly.pdbx_strand_id
1 'polypeptide(L)'
;MPINKSDTGMIMRNYWFRNVTATIIFFLFDHKGKFFDYGGGYGIFVRLMRDTGFDFYWQDKHTENLFARGFEFTDTENNLVELLTCFEAFEHFVEPAAELEKLLSVSRNILLSTEF
;
A
#
# COMPACT_ATOMS: atom_id res chain seq x y z
N MET A 1 -3.10 12.28 9.71
CA MET A 1 -3.72 12.22 11.05
C MET A 1 -2.64 11.92 12.07
N PRO A 2 -2.84 12.14 13.39
CA PRO A 2 -1.98 11.59 14.44
C PRO A 2 -2.36 10.14 14.77
N ILE A 3 -1.40 9.32 15.22
CA ILE A 3 -1.66 7.91 15.58
C ILE A 3 -2.67 7.93 16.72
N ASN A 4 -3.78 7.21 16.55
CA ASN A 4 -4.81 7.17 17.57
C ASN A 4 -4.28 6.42 18.82
N LYS A 5 -4.32 7.07 19.98
CA LYS A 5 -3.86 6.49 21.26
C LYS A 5 -4.60 5.21 21.66
N SER A 6 -5.82 5.00 21.15
CA SER A 6 -6.58 3.77 21.39
C SER A 6 -6.39 2.70 20.31
N ASP A 7 -5.72 3.00 19.19
CA ASP A 7 -5.45 1.99 18.16
C ASP A 7 -4.29 1.09 18.59
N THR A 8 -4.65 -0.04 19.18
CA THR A 8 -3.72 -1.10 19.58
C THR A 8 -3.51 -2.14 18.48
N GLY A 9 -4.30 -2.09 17.41
CA GLY A 9 -4.28 -3.07 16.33
C GLY A 9 -3.30 -2.73 15.20
N MET A 10 -2.92 -1.46 15.05
CA MET A 10 -2.13 -0.96 13.91
C MET A 10 -0.96 -1.87 13.51
N ILE A 11 -0.08 -2.24 14.45
CA ILE A 11 1.08 -3.09 14.17
C ILE A 11 0.67 -4.50 13.75
N MET A 12 -0.28 -5.09 14.48
CA MET A 12 -0.79 -6.42 14.20
C MET A 12 -1.43 -6.50 12.80
N ARG A 13 -2.21 -5.48 12.42
CA ARG A 13 -2.83 -5.40 11.10
C ARG A 13 -1.80 -5.35 9.97
N ASN A 14 -0.79 -4.50 10.11
CA ASN A 14 0.29 -4.37 9.14
C ASN A 14 1.08 -5.68 8.97
N TYR A 15 1.32 -6.45 10.04
CA TYR A 15 2.00 -7.76 9.95
C TYR A 15 1.19 -8.79 9.19
N TRP A 16 -0.12 -8.82 9.40
CA TRP A 16 -0.98 -9.75 8.69
C TRP A 16 -1.13 -9.38 7.21
N PHE A 17 -1.34 -8.10 6.88
CA PHE A 17 -1.29 -7.65 5.49
C PHE A 17 0.06 -7.98 4.84
N ARG A 18 1.19 -7.79 5.54
CA ARG A 18 2.51 -8.21 5.05
C ARG A 18 2.52 -9.69 4.68
N ASN A 19 2.02 -10.57 5.56
CA ASN A 19 2.03 -12.01 5.31
C ASN A 19 1.19 -12.39 4.09
N VAL A 20 -0.02 -11.85 4.00
CA VAL A 20 -0.94 -12.10 2.90
C VAL A 20 -0.35 -11.59 1.59
N THR A 21 0.08 -10.32 1.55
CA THR A 21 0.62 -9.69 0.34
C THR A 21 1.93 -10.36 -0.10
N ALA A 22 2.86 -10.63 0.80
CA ALA A 22 4.12 -11.30 0.46
C ALA A 22 3.88 -12.69 -0.14
N THR A 23 2.92 -13.44 0.40
CA THR A 23 2.53 -14.76 -0.13
C THR A 23 1.94 -14.63 -1.53
N ILE A 24 1.03 -13.69 -1.72
CA ILE A 24 0.40 -13.40 -3.02
C ILE A 24 1.47 -13.03 -4.06
N ILE A 25 2.36 -12.10 -3.73
CA ILE A 25 3.44 -11.67 -4.64
C ILE A 25 4.33 -12.85 -5.02
N PHE A 26 4.78 -13.62 -4.03
CA PHE A 26 5.70 -14.73 -4.26
C PHE A 26 5.17 -15.77 -5.26
N PHE A 27 3.86 -16.06 -5.21
CA PHE A 27 3.27 -17.10 -6.04
C PHE A 27 2.66 -16.60 -7.36
N LEU A 28 2.17 -15.35 -7.41
CA LEU A 28 1.32 -14.88 -8.51
C LEU A 28 1.94 -13.76 -9.36
N PHE A 29 3.04 -13.15 -8.91
CA PHE A 29 3.60 -11.93 -9.51
C PHE A 29 5.12 -12.02 -9.70
N ASP A 30 5.69 -11.13 -10.51
CA ASP A 30 7.14 -10.93 -10.55
C ASP A 30 7.60 -10.25 -9.24
N HIS A 31 8.19 -11.02 -8.33
CA HIS A 31 8.71 -10.51 -7.05
C HIS A 31 9.81 -9.44 -7.20
N LYS A 32 10.42 -9.28 -8.39
CA LYS A 32 11.37 -8.19 -8.68
C LYS A 32 10.70 -6.95 -9.26
N GLY A 33 9.39 -6.99 -9.45
CA GLY A 33 8.59 -5.87 -9.89
C GLY A 33 8.55 -4.75 -8.86
N LYS A 34 8.05 -3.59 -9.32
CA LYS A 34 7.70 -2.47 -8.43
C LYS A 34 6.31 -2.71 -7.86
N PHE A 35 6.11 -2.30 -6.62
CA PHE A 35 4.84 -2.42 -5.92
C PHE A 35 4.47 -1.10 -5.28
N PHE A 36 3.18 -0.86 -5.05
CA PHE A 36 2.72 0.43 -4.56
C PHE A 36 1.62 0.28 -3.54
N ASP A 37 1.74 0.95 -2.40
CA ASP A 37 0.70 1.01 -1.38
C ASP A 37 0.03 2.38 -1.36
N TYR A 38 -1.24 2.40 -1.77
CA TYR A 38 -2.08 3.60 -1.79
C TYR A 38 -2.87 3.72 -0.48
N GLY A 39 -2.74 4.87 0.18
CA GLY A 39 -3.27 5.06 1.53
C GLY A 39 -2.41 4.37 2.60
N GLY A 40 -1.09 4.34 2.40
CA GLY A 40 -0.16 3.56 3.22
C GLY A 40 0.05 4.05 4.65
N GLY A 41 -0.75 4.99 5.14
CA GLY A 41 -0.69 5.53 6.50
C GLY A 41 0.70 6.06 6.83
N TYR A 42 1.25 5.67 7.98
CA TYR A 42 2.61 6.09 8.38
C TYR A 42 3.75 5.37 7.65
N GLY A 43 3.44 4.46 6.72
CA GLY A 43 4.42 3.70 5.94
C GLY A 43 4.95 2.44 6.63
N ILE A 44 4.25 1.92 7.65
CA ILE A 44 4.65 0.70 8.37
C ILE A 44 4.60 -0.51 7.44
N PHE A 45 3.48 -0.70 6.72
CA PHE A 45 3.32 -1.81 5.78
C PHE A 45 4.39 -1.77 4.69
N VAL A 46 4.58 -0.61 4.05
CA VAL A 46 5.64 -0.41 3.05
C VAL A 46 7.01 -0.75 3.62
N ARG A 47 7.34 -0.26 4.83
CA ARG A 47 8.60 -0.63 5.50
C ARG A 47 8.74 -2.14 5.67
N LEU A 48 7.72 -2.82 6.18
CA LEU A 48 7.73 -4.28 6.36
C LEU A 48 7.92 -5.03 5.04
N MET A 49 7.27 -4.58 3.96
CA MET A 49 7.41 -5.20 2.64
C MET A 49 8.82 -4.99 2.05
N ARG A 50 9.39 -3.80 2.23
CA ARG A 50 10.78 -3.50 1.83
C ARG A 50 11.80 -4.30 2.63
N ASP A 51 11.60 -4.44 3.94
CA ASP A 51 12.47 -5.27 4.79
C ASP A 51 12.36 -6.76 4.44
N THR A 52 11.25 -7.19 3.84
CA THR A 52 11.05 -8.54 3.27
C THR A 52 11.73 -8.71 1.90
N GLY A 53 12.14 -7.62 1.25
CA GLY A 53 12.88 -7.62 -0.01
C GLY A 53 12.09 -7.16 -1.24
N PHE A 54 10.84 -6.71 -1.09
CA PHE A 54 10.03 -6.22 -2.19
C PHE A 54 10.20 -4.71 -2.42
N ASP A 55 10.20 -4.26 -3.68
CA ASP A 55 10.36 -2.84 -4.02
C ASP A 55 9.04 -2.07 -3.91
N PHE A 56 8.56 -1.89 -2.68
CA PHE A 56 7.33 -1.17 -2.37
C PHE A 56 7.53 0.34 -2.26
N TYR A 57 6.62 1.10 -2.86
CA TYR A 57 6.51 2.55 -2.75
C TYR A 57 5.27 2.94 -1.93
N TRP A 58 5.33 4.12 -1.34
CA TRP A 58 4.33 4.65 -0.41
C TRP A 58 3.64 5.89 -0.98
N GLN A 59 2.34 6.02 -0.72
CA GLN A 59 1.63 7.29 -0.82
C GLN A 59 0.47 7.32 0.18
N ASP A 60 0.29 8.46 0.85
CA ASP A 60 -0.91 8.76 1.63
C ASP A 60 -1.21 10.27 1.56
N LYS A 61 -2.48 10.64 1.41
CA LYS A 61 -2.91 12.05 1.30
C LYS A 61 -3.05 12.73 2.67
N HIS A 62 -3.26 11.96 3.72
CA HIS A 62 -3.68 12.45 5.02
C HIS A 62 -2.63 12.24 6.11
N THR A 63 -1.64 11.38 5.86
CA THR A 63 -0.69 10.90 6.86
C THR A 63 0.74 11.15 6.41
N GLU A 64 1.60 11.53 7.36
CA GLU A 64 3.03 11.70 7.10
C GLU A 64 3.72 10.34 6.99
N ASN A 65 4.60 10.20 6.00
CA ASN A 65 5.47 9.04 5.88
C ASN A 65 6.54 9.07 6.98
N LEU A 66 6.41 8.24 8.02
CA LEU A 66 7.39 8.18 9.10
C LEU A 66 8.40 7.05 8.89
N PHE A 67 7.94 5.90 8.38
CA PHE A 67 8.71 4.66 8.35
C PHE A 67 9.25 4.28 6.97
N ALA A 68 8.65 4.77 5.88
CA ALA A 68 9.05 4.49 4.50
C ALA A 68 9.63 5.72 3.77
N ARG A 69 10.20 6.68 4.52
CA ARG A 69 10.77 7.91 3.94
C ARG A 69 11.82 7.61 2.86
N GLY A 70 11.75 8.34 1.74
CA GLY A 70 12.60 8.13 0.57
C GLY A 70 12.08 7.08 -0.40
N PHE A 71 10.90 6.51 -0.13
CA PHE A 71 10.21 5.55 -0.99
C PHE A 71 8.82 6.06 -1.38
N GLU A 72 8.65 7.37 -1.48
CA GLU A 72 7.43 8.00 -1.98
C GLU A 72 7.22 7.65 -3.46
N PHE A 73 5.98 7.33 -3.83
CA PHE A 73 5.61 7.13 -5.21
C PHE A 73 5.57 8.47 -5.95
N THR A 74 6.30 8.58 -7.06
CA THR A 74 6.38 9.81 -7.87
C THR A 74 5.75 9.60 -9.24
N ASP A 75 4.94 10.57 -9.69
CA ASP A 75 4.10 10.48 -10.90
C ASP A 75 4.89 10.60 -12.24
N THR A 76 6.22 10.47 -12.21
CA THR A 76 7.11 10.89 -13.30
C THR A 76 7.68 9.76 -14.16
N GLU A 77 7.52 8.50 -13.78
CA GLU A 77 7.99 7.36 -14.57
C GLU A 77 6.81 6.66 -15.23
N ASN A 78 7.08 5.80 -16.21
CA ASN A 78 6.06 4.95 -16.84
C ASN A 78 5.58 3.93 -15.79
N ASN A 79 4.67 4.41 -14.92
CA ASN A 79 4.48 4.03 -13.53
C ASN A 79 3.67 2.75 -13.31
N LEU A 80 3.66 1.85 -14.31
CA LEU A 80 3.00 0.57 -14.16
C LEU A 80 3.74 -0.25 -13.11
N VAL A 81 3.06 -0.51 -12.00
CA VAL A 81 3.52 -1.40 -10.94
C VAL A 81 2.84 -2.76 -11.07
N GLU A 82 3.53 -3.80 -10.61
CA GLU A 82 3.10 -5.18 -10.73
C GLU A 82 1.82 -5.46 -9.92
N LEU A 83 1.78 -4.92 -8.69
CA LEU A 83 0.62 -4.97 -7.80
C LEU A 83 0.52 -3.68 -6.98
N LEU A 84 -0.71 -3.17 -6.90
CA LEU A 84 -1.09 -2.07 -6.03
C LEU A 84 -1.84 -2.62 -4.80
N THR A 85 -1.50 -2.17 -3.60
CA THR A 85 -2.25 -2.43 -2.36
C THR A 85 -3.07 -1.21 -1.95
N CYS A 86 -4.27 -1.45 -1.41
CA CYS A 86 -5.16 -0.41 -0.91
C CYS A 86 -5.92 -0.98 0.31
N PHE A 87 -5.35 -0.80 1.50
CA PHE A 87 -5.89 -1.32 2.75
C PHE A 87 -6.51 -0.20 3.59
N GLU A 88 -7.73 -0.43 4.10
CA GLU A 88 -8.50 0.49 4.96
C GLU A 88 -8.72 1.90 4.35
N ALA A 89 -8.43 2.10 3.04
CA ALA A 89 -8.57 3.40 2.37
C ALA A 89 -9.80 3.47 1.45
N PHE A 90 -10.19 2.35 0.82
CA PHE A 90 -11.21 2.32 -0.22
C PHE A 90 -12.60 2.76 0.28
N GLU A 91 -12.95 2.39 1.51
CA GLU A 91 -14.22 2.75 2.15
C GLU A 91 -14.38 4.26 2.44
N HIS A 92 -13.28 5.00 2.41
CA HIS A 92 -13.25 6.44 2.65
C HIS A 92 -13.30 7.26 1.36
N PHE A 93 -13.37 6.62 0.19
CA PHE A 93 -13.44 7.32 -1.08
C PHE A 93 -14.80 7.99 -1.28
N VAL A 94 -14.78 9.28 -1.64
CA VAL A 94 -15.99 10.05 -1.94
C VAL A 94 -16.65 9.54 -3.23
N GLU A 95 -15.83 9.25 -4.25
CA GLU A 95 -16.27 8.65 -5.51
C GLU A 95 -15.45 7.38 -5.82
N PRO A 96 -15.83 6.21 -5.26
CA PRO A 96 -15.03 4.99 -5.35
C PRO A 96 -14.71 4.54 -6.77
N ALA A 97 -15.64 4.72 -7.72
CA ALA A 97 -15.43 4.36 -9.12
C ALA A 97 -14.34 5.22 -9.78
N ALA A 98 -14.39 6.54 -9.58
CA ALA A 98 -13.39 7.46 -10.15
C ALA A 98 -12.01 7.26 -9.51
N GLU A 99 -11.94 6.99 -8.21
CA GLU A 99 -10.68 6.64 -7.55
C GLU A 99 -10.14 5.30 -8.05
N LEU A 100 -11.00 4.30 -8.22
CA LEU A 100 -10.60 3.01 -8.77
C LEU A 100 -10.03 3.13 -10.19
N GLU A 101 -10.62 3.96 -11.05
CA GLU A 101 -10.06 4.26 -12.38
C GLU A 101 -8.65 4.85 -12.30
N LYS A 102 -8.38 5.72 -11.34
CA LYS A 102 -7.01 6.27 -11.11
C LYS A 102 -6.05 5.15 -10.69
N LEU A 103 -6.45 4.31 -9.72
CA LEU A 103 -5.63 3.19 -9.27
C LEU A 103 -5.33 2.20 -10.41
N LEU A 104 -6.32 1.93 -11.26
CA LEU A 104 -6.17 1.05 -12.43
C LEU A 104 -5.27 1.63 -13.52
N SER A 105 -5.07 2.95 -13.54
CA SER A 105 -4.08 3.57 -14.44
C SER A 105 -2.64 3.33 -13.98
N VAL A 106 -2.44 3.02 -12.68
CA VAL A 106 -1.13 2.72 -12.06
C VAL A 106 -0.84 1.21 -12.05
N SER A 107 -1.83 0.36 -11.79
CA SER A 107 -1.66 -1.09 -11.86
C SER A 107 -2.90 -1.79 -12.38
N ARG A 108 -2.69 -2.85 -13.16
CA ARG A 108 -3.79 -3.74 -13.57
C ARG A 108 -4.24 -4.68 -12.45
N ASN A 109 -3.44 -4.82 -11.40
CA ASN A 109 -3.71 -5.71 -10.28
C ASN A 109 -3.83 -4.87 -9.00
N ILE A 110 -4.94 -5.03 -8.30
CA ILE A 110 -5.21 -4.33 -7.04
C ILE A 110 -5.56 -5.37 -5.98
N LEU A 111 -4.79 -5.40 -4.90
CA LEU A 111 -5.12 -6.12 -3.68
C LEU A 111 -5.68 -5.13 -2.67
N LEU A 112 -6.97 -5.26 -2.37
CA LEU A 112 -7.67 -4.34 -1.48
C LEU A 112 -8.30 -5.06 -0.30
N SER A 113 -8.43 -4.34 0.81
CA SER A 113 -9.26 -4.75 1.94
C SER A 113 -9.83 -3.51 2.63
N THR A 114 -11.09 -3.57 3.04
CA THR A 114 -11.74 -2.56 3.91
C THR A 114 -11.75 -3.00 5.37
N GLU A 115 -11.39 -4.26 5.63
CA GLU A 115 -11.45 -4.85 6.97
C GLU A 115 -10.17 -5.64 7.31
N PHE A 116 -10.05 -5.99 8.59
CA PHE A 116 -8.96 -6.76 9.14
C PHE A 116 -9.45 -7.89 10.06
#